data_AF-A0A1T5GQQ5-F1
#
_entry.id   AF-A0A1T5GQQ5-F1
#
_cell.length_a   1.000
_cell.length_b   1.000
_cell.length_c   1.000
_cell.angle_alpha   90.00
_cell.angle_beta   90.00
_cell.angle_gamma   90.00
#
_symmetry.space_group_name_H-M   'P 1'
#
loop_
_entity.id
_entity.type
_entity.pdbx_description
1 polymer ?
#
loop_
_entity_poly.entity_id
_entity_poly.type
_entity_poly.pdbx_seq_one_letter_code
_entity_poly.pdbx_strand_id
1 'polypeptide(L)'
;MKNNTKIQKLIEPHHSIANYINNRLESLNWTVADLAVKSTISQGEISKILTGARKGLKADVFYKIYTAFGDSCVKASKIVYADLDLKLQKYKPKERNTFGTFMEQFETTVNSLEEISVKTGIDENRLKDLYFRKGSLEAYEMLLIEKAIGKKPGELFANLYLNS
;
A
#
# COMPACT_ATOMS: atom_id res chain seq x y z
N MET A 1 -4.16 27.04 -11.38
CA MET A 1 -3.41 26.83 -10.12
C MET A 1 -2.95 25.38 -10.10
N LYS A 2 -1.63 25.12 -10.06
CA LYS A 2 -1.09 23.75 -9.96
C LYS A 2 -1.13 23.35 -8.48
N ASN A 3 -2.06 22.48 -8.09
CA ASN A 3 -2.04 21.85 -6.78
C ASN A 3 -0.88 20.86 -6.73
N ASN A 4 0.28 21.34 -6.27
CA ASN A 4 1.38 20.50 -5.84
C ASN A 4 0.97 19.82 -4.54
N THR A 5 0.28 18.68 -4.63
CA THR A 5 0.10 17.81 -3.49
C THR A 5 1.46 17.18 -3.17
N LYS A 6 2.28 17.89 -2.38
CA LYS A 6 3.45 17.30 -1.75
C LYS A 6 2.93 16.12 -0.93
N ILE A 7 3.27 14.90 -1.36
CA ILE A 7 3.06 13.70 -0.57
C ILE A 7 3.80 13.97 0.74
N GLN A 8 3.06 14.17 1.84
CA GLN A 8 3.67 14.24 3.16
C GLN A 8 4.37 12.90 3.38
N LYS A 9 5.70 12.94 3.46
CA LYS A 9 6.49 11.77 3.81
C LYS A 9 6.00 11.31 5.18
N LEU A 10 5.51 10.08 5.27
CA LEU A 10 5.21 9.43 6.54
C LEU A 10 6.48 9.49 7.38
N ILE A 11 6.43 10.25 8.48
CA ILE A 11 7.45 10.24 9.50
C ILE A 11 7.23 8.96 10.29
N GLU A 12 8.27 8.14 10.44
CA GLU A 12 8.19 6.93 11.25
C GLU A 12 7.76 7.34 12.67
N PRO A 13 6.61 6.84 13.17
CA PRO A 13 6.12 7.21 14.47
C PRO A 13 7.08 6.66 15.53
N HIS A 14 7.37 7.49 16.54
CA HIS A 14 8.09 7.02 17.72
C HIS A 14 7.29 5.88 18.38
N HIS A 15 7.98 4.84 18.84
CA HIS A 15 7.35 3.70 19.50
C HIS A 15 7.97 3.41 20.87
N SER A 16 7.13 3.07 21.84
CA SER A 16 7.51 2.78 23.23
C SER A 16 7.56 1.27 23.51
N ILE A 17 8.02 0.49 22.55
CA ILE A 17 8.09 -0.99 22.66
C ILE A 17 8.95 -1.46 23.83
N ALA A 18 10.05 -0.76 24.14
CA ALA A 18 10.90 -1.10 25.27
C ALA A 18 10.15 -0.97 26.61
N ASN A 19 9.38 0.11 26.78
CA ASN A 19 8.54 0.31 27.97
C ASN A 19 7.46 -0.76 28.07
N TYR A 20 6.82 -1.10 26.95
CA TYR A 20 5.85 -2.19 26.90
C TYR A 20 6.47 -3.52 27.35
N ILE A 21 7.63 -3.90 26.81
CA ILE A 21 8.34 -5.13 27.20
C ILE A 21 8.68 -5.11 28.68
N ASN A 22 9.33 -4.05 29.18
CA ASN A 22 9.78 -3.97 30.57
C ASN A 22 8.61 -4.09 31.56
N ASN A 23 7.50 -3.38 31.32
CA ASN A 23 6.31 -3.47 32.17
C ASN A 23 5.69 -4.88 32.16
N ARG A 24 5.74 -5.58 31.02
CA ARG A 24 5.22 -6.95 30.91
C ARG A 24 6.14 -7.98 31.56
N LEU A 25 7.45 -7.80 31.45
CA LEU A 25 8.43 -8.63 32.16
C LEU A 25 8.24 -8.50 33.68
N GLU A 26 8.13 -7.27 34.18
CA GLU A 26 7.90 -6.99 35.61
C GLU A 26 6.58 -7.60 36.11
N SER A 27 5.46 -7.33 35.42
CA SER A 27 4.14 -7.83 35.84
C SER A 27 3.99 -9.36 35.81
N LEU A 28 4.76 -10.05 34.98
CA LEU A 28 4.75 -11.51 34.88
C LEU A 28 5.91 -12.17 35.65
N ASN A 29 6.79 -11.38 36.27
CA ASN A 29 8.05 -11.84 36.85
C ASN A 29 8.89 -12.68 35.86
N TRP A 30 8.96 -12.22 34.61
CA TRP A 30 9.73 -12.85 33.53
C TRP A 30 11.07 -12.16 33.32
N THR A 31 12.04 -12.93 32.85
CA THR A 31 13.32 -12.43 32.37
C THR A 31 13.30 -12.22 30.85
N VAL A 32 14.33 -11.55 30.32
CA VAL A 32 14.54 -11.47 28.86
C VAL A 32 14.71 -12.87 28.24
N ALA A 33 15.25 -13.84 28.98
CA ALA A 33 15.40 -15.20 28.52
C ALA A 33 14.03 -15.89 28.34
N ASP A 34 13.09 -15.67 29.26
CA ASP A 34 11.74 -16.21 29.18
C ASP A 34 10.99 -15.65 27.96
N LEU A 35 11.08 -14.33 27.75
CA LEU A 35 10.52 -13.70 26.56
C LEU A 35 11.16 -14.24 25.27
N ALA A 36 12.48 -14.44 25.23
CA ALA A 36 13.17 -14.99 24.07
C ALA A 36 12.62 -16.37 23.69
N VAL A 37 12.43 -17.25 24.69
CA VAL A 37 11.85 -18.59 24.49
C VAL A 37 10.40 -18.49 24.02
N LYS A 38 9.57 -17.70 24.72
CA LYS A 38 8.13 -17.59 24.42
C LYS A 38 7.82 -16.90 23.09
N SER A 39 8.63 -15.91 22.70
CA SER A 39 8.45 -15.16 21.45
C SER A 39 9.20 -15.76 20.26
N THR A 40 10.09 -16.74 20.48
CA THR A 40 11.02 -17.29 19.47
C THR A 40 11.91 -16.21 18.83
N ILE A 41 12.23 -15.17 19.59
CA ILE A 41 13.16 -14.10 19.20
C ILE A 41 14.47 -14.31 19.95
N SER A 42 15.60 -14.10 19.28
CA SER A 42 16.90 -14.20 19.95
C SER A 42 17.05 -13.13 21.02
N GLN A 43 17.71 -13.47 22.13
CA GLN A 43 17.98 -12.51 23.22
C GLN A 43 18.70 -11.25 22.70
N GLY A 44 19.66 -11.41 21.79
CA GLY A 44 20.37 -10.27 21.19
C GLY A 44 19.47 -9.32 20.40
N GLU A 45 18.43 -9.82 19.74
CA GLU A 45 17.44 -8.97 19.07
C GLU A 45 16.54 -8.25 20.07
N ILE A 46 16.11 -8.92 21.14
CA ILE A 46 15.36 -8.28 22.24
C ILE A 46 16.20 -7.19 22.90
N SER A 47 17.48 -7.45 23.17
CA SER A 47 18.40 -6.45 23.73
C SER A 47 18.52 -5.21 22.85
N LYS A 48 18.62 -5.37 21.52
CA LYS A 48 18.66 -4.23 20.59
C LYS A 48 17.37 -3.39 20.60
N ILE A 49 16.23 -4.04 20.81
CA ILE A 49 14.93 -3.37 20.94
C ILE A 49 14.89 -2.57 22.26
N LEU A 50 15.33 -3.19 23.36
CA LEU A 50 15.33 -2.56 24.68
C LEU A 50 16.30 -1.37 24.78
N THR A 51 17.47 -1.45 24.14
CA THR A 51 18.47 -0.37 24.14
C THR A 51 18.19 0.73 23.12
N GLY A 52 17.17 0.60 22.28
CA GLY A 52 16.90 1.54 21.20
C GLY A 52 17.97 1.55 20.10
N ALA A 53 18.88 0.57 20.08
CA ALA A 53 19.88 0.40 19.01
C ALA A 53 19.24 0.16 17.63
N ARG A 54 17.95 -0.22 17.61
CA ARG A 54 17.13 -0.32 16.41
C ARG A 54 16.09 0.80 16.36
N LYS A 55 16.13 1.62 15.30
CA LYS A 55 15.20 2.75 15.12
C LYS A 55 13.75 2.34 14.82
N GLY A 56 13.55 1.18 14.19
CA GLY A 56 12.22 0.73 13.76
C GLY A 56 11.83 -0.64 14.31
N LEU A 57 10.53 -0.86 14.46
CA LEU A 57 9.95 -2.10 14.93
C LEU A 57 9.28 -2.85 13.78
N LYS A 58 9.79 -4.04 13.44
CA LYS A 58 9.16 -4.87 12.42
C LYS A 58 7.84 -5.45 12.92
N ALA A 59 6.87 -5.60 12.01
CA ALA A 59 5.55 -6.12 12.33
C ALA A 59 5.57 -7.57 12.86
N ASP A 60 6.43 -8.43 12.32
CA ASP A 60 6.59 -9.82 12.78
C ASP A 60 7.16 -9.88 14.21
N VAL A 61 8.12 -9.02 14.52
CA VAL A 61 8.70 -8.87 15.85
C VAL A 61 7.66 -8.35 16.83
N PHE A 62 6.90 -7.30 16.45
CA PHE A 62 5.81 -6.79 17.27
C PHE A 62 4.76 -7.87 17.57
N TYR A 63 4.35 -8.63 16.55
CA TYR A 63 3.43 -9.76 16.67
C TYR A 63 3.93 -10.80 17.67
N LYS A 64 5.17 -11.28 17.50
CA LYS A 64 5.78 -12.29 18.37
C LYS A 64 5.88 -11.83 19.82
N ILE A 65 6.16 -10.55 20.06
CA ILE A 65 6.30 -10.01 21.42
C ILE A 65 4.94 -9.98 22.14
N TYR A 66 3.92 -9.34 21.54
CA TYR A 66 2.65 -9.21 22.26
C TYR A 66 1.94 -10.56 22.43
N THR A 67 2.08 -11.47 21.46
CA THR A 67 1.51 -12.83 21.56
C THR A 67 2.22 -13.67 22.61
N ALA A 68 3.55 -13.52 22.77
CA ALA A 68 4.28 -14.18 23.86
C ALA A 68 3.77 -13.77 25.24
N PHE A 69 3.32 -12.52 25.40
CA PHE A 69 2.69 -12.03 26.62
C PHE A 69 1.19 -12.36 26.74
N GLY A 70 0.59 -13.03 25.74
CA GLY A 70 -0.84 -13.30 25.71
C GLY A 70 -1.72 -12.06 25.56
N ASP A 71 -1.17 -10.94 25.06
CA ASP A 71 -1.93 -9.73 24.80
C ASP A 71 -2.62 -9.75 23.43
N SER A 72 -3.56 -8.82 23.23
CA SER A 72 -4.12 -8.53 21.92
C SER A 72 -3.33 -7.43 21.20
N CYS A 73 -3.37 -7.45 19.86
CA CYS A 73 -2.77 -6.41 19.03
C CYS A 73 -3.27 -5.01 19.43
N VAL A 74 -4.58 -4.85 19.68
CA VAL A 74 -5.21 -3.57 20.07
C VAL A 74 -4.64 -3.03 21.38
N LYS A 75 -4.43 -3.89 22.37
CA LYS A 75 -3.88 -3.47 23.67
C LYS A 75 -2.41 -3.09 23.53
N ALA A 76 -1.62 -3.93 22.87
CA ALA A 76 -0.20 -3.67 22.66
C ALA A 76 0.02 -2.40 21.82
N SER A 77 -0.76 -2.19 20.75
CA SER A 77 -0.60 -1.05 19.85
C SER A 77 -0.91 0.27 20.55
N LYS A 78 -1.92 0.32 21.44
CA LYS A 78 -2.22 1.52 22.24
C LYS A 78 -1.10 1.92 23.20
N ILE A 79 -0.32 0.95 23.69
CA ILE A 79 0.80 1.21 24.60
C ILE A 79 2.05 1.57 23.80
N VAL A 80 2.36 0.77 22.78
CA VAL A 80 3.58 0.92 21.98
C VAL A 80 3.51 2.15 21.08
N TYR A 81 2.32 2.49 20.57
CA TYR A 81 2.08 3.60 19.65
C TYR A 81 1.01 4.53 20.21
N ALA A 82 1.17 4.99 21.45
CA ALA A 82 0.19 5.84 22.14
C ALA A 82 -0.20 7.11 21.35
N ASP A 83 0.76 7.67 20.61
CA ASP A 83 0.59 8.92 19.85
C ASP A 83 0.31 8.69 18.35
N LEU A 84 0.12 7.44 17.91
CA LEU A 84 -0.10 7.14 16.50
C LEU A 84 -1.53 7.49 16.08
N ASP A 85 -1.66 8.57 15.31
CA ASP A 85 -2.91 8.89 14.64
C ASP A 85 -3.10 8.00 13.40
N LEU A 86 -4.04 7.06 13.50
CA LEU A 86 -4.43 6.16 12.41
C LEU A 86 -5.46 6.78 11.45
N LYS A 87 -5.75 8.09 11.55
CA LYS A 87 -6.61 8.77 10.58
C LYS A 87 -5.99 8.74 9.20
N LEU A 88 -6.57 7.91 8.34
CA LEU A 88 -6.21 7.86 6.93
C LEU A 88 -6.71 9.11 6.21
N GLN A 89 -5.89 9.61 5.28
CA GLN A 89 -6.32 10.68 4.39
C GLN A 89 -7.42 10.18 3.46
N LYS A 90 -8.40 11.03 3.16
CA LYS A 90 -9.42 10.73 2.16
C LYS A 90 -8.78 10.71 0.78
N TYR A 91 -8.81 9.57 0.12
CA TYR A 91 -8.43 9.46 -1.29
C TYR A 91 -9.46 10.18 -2.17
N LYS A 92 -8.99 11.04 -3.07
CA LYS A 92 -9.79 11.60 -4.16
C LYS A 92 -9.29 10.98 -5.47
N PRO A 93 -10.12 10.21 -6.19
CA PRO A 93 -9.72 9.63 -7.46
C PRO A 93 -9.40 10.75 -8.46
N LYS A 94 -8.48 10.48 -9.38
CA LYS A 94 -8.22 11.37 -10.51
C LYS A 94 -9.43 11.37 -11.43
N GLU A 95 -9.82 12.55 -11.90
CA GLU A 95 -10.85 12.65 -12.93
C GLU A 95 -10.37 11.98 -14.21
N ARG A 96 -11.26 11.18 -14.80
CA ARG A 96 -11.06 10.54 -16.10
C ARG A 96 -11.54 11.47 -17.21
N ASN A 97 -10.86 11.43 -18.36
CA ASN A 97 -11.38 12.07 -19.56
C ASN A 97 -12.41 11.16 -20.25
N THR A 98 -12.98 11.58 -21.38
CA THR A 98 -13.98 10.79 -22.12
C THR A 98 -13.51 9.37 -22.42
N PHE A 99 -12.27 9.21 -22.90
CA PHE A 99 -11.71 7.90 -23.20
C PHE A 99 -11.52 7.06 -21.93
N GLY A 100 -10.94 7.62 -20.87
CA GLY A 100 -10.73 6.93 -19.61
C GLY A 100 -12.03 6.52 -18.93
N THR A 101 -13.09 7.32 -19.04
CA THR A 101 -14.44 6.98 -18.55
C THR A 101 -15.04 5.86 -19.39
N PHE A 102 -14.90 5.92 -20.72
CA PHE A 102 -15.34 4.84 -21.60
C PHE A 102 -14.62 3.52 -21.29
N MET A 103 -13.32 3.56 -21.03
CA MET A 103 -12.52 2.37 -20.75
C MET A 103 -12.78 1.75 -19.37
N GLU A 104 -13.35 2.50 -18.43
CA GLU A 104 -13.65 2.04 -17.06
C GLU A 104 -14.49 0.75 -17.05
N GLN A 105 -15.41 0.59 -18.01
CA GLN A 105 -16.25 -0.61 -18.12
C GLN A 105 -15.47 -1.90 -18.50
N PHE A 106 -14.25 -1.75 -19.01
CA PHE A 106 -13.40 -2.88 -19.42
C PHE A 106 -12.26 -3.15 -18.43
N GLU A 107 -12.04 -2.26 -17.46
CA GLU A 107 -10.99 -2.40 -16.45
C GLU A 107 -11.33 -3.53 -15.48
N THR A 108 -10.42 -4.51 -15.43
CA THR A 108 -10.46 -5.62 -14.47
C THR A 108 -9.04 -5.84 -13.95
N THR A 109 -8.85 -6.77 -13.01
CA THR A 109 -7.49 -7.16 -12.60
C THR A 109 -6.64 -7.62 -13.79
N VAL A 110 -7.27 -8.21 -14.83
CA VAL A 110 -6.60 -8.69 -16.04
C VAL A 110 -6.66 -7.73 -17.24
N ASN A 111 -7.24 -6.54 -17.04
CA ASN A 111 -7.28 -5.45 -18.01
C ASN A 111 -6.85 -4.15 -17.32
N SER A 112 -5.86 -4.25 -16.44
CA SER A 112 -5.26 -3.09 -15.80
C SER A 112 -4.40 -2.31 -16.80
N LEU A 113 -4.09 -1.05 -16.51
CA LEU A 113 -3.16 -0.26 -17.33
C LEU A 113 -1.79 -0.93 -17.42
N GLU A 114 -1.34 -1.57 -16.35
CA GLU A 114 -0.09 -2.33 -16.32
C GLU A 114 -0.14 -3.51 -17.29
N GLU A 115 -1.21 -4.30 -17.27
CA GLU A 115 -1.35 -5.44 -18.17
C GLU A 115 -1.50 -5.02 -19.63
N ILE A 116 -2.29 -3.98 -19.90
CA ILE A 116 -2.42 -3.41 -21.26
C ILE A 116 -1.05 -2.92 -21.73
N SER A 117 -0.28 -2.26 -20.87
CA SER A 117 1.08 -1.81 -21.19
C SER A 117 1.96 -2.99 -21.62
N VAL A 118 1.99 -4.06 -20.83
CA VAL A 118 2.79 -5.27 -21.13
C VAL A 118 2.33 -5.94 -22.43
N LYS A 119 1.02 -6.09 -22.65
CA LYS A 119 0.47 -6.75 -23.85
C LYS A 119 0.70 -5.96 -25.14
N THR A 120 0.67 -4.62 -25.06
CA THR A 120 0.70 -3.74 -26.22
C THR A 120 2.07 -3.13 -26.50
N GLY A 121 2.96 -3.09 -25.51
CA GLY A 121 4.22 -2.35 -25.57
C GLY A 121 4.05 -0.83 -25.42
N ILE A 122 2.84 -0.33 -25.20
CA ILE A 122 2.59 1.10 -24.94
C ILE A 122 3.04 1.41 -23.52
N ASP A 123 3.82 2.48 -23.33
CA ASP A 123 4.28 2.91 -22.01
C ASP A 123 3.11 3.16 -21.04
N GLU A 124 3.24 2.73 -19.78
CA GLU A 124 2.18 2.86 -18.78
C GLU A 124 1.84 4.33 -18.48
N ASN A 125 2.82 5.25 -18.55
CA ASN A 125 2.54 6.68 -18.41
C ASN A 125 1.81 7.22 -19.62
N ARG A 126 2.11 6.73 -20.83
CA ARG A 126 1.33 7.05 -22.03
C ARG A 126 -0.13 6.61 -21.86
N LEU A 127 -0.38 5.39 -21.37
CA LEU A 127 -1.75 4.94 -21.07
C LEU A 127 -2.44 5.80 -19.99
N LYS A 128 -1.72 6.18 -18.92
CA LYS A 128 -2.25 7.11 -17.91
C LYS A 128 -2.60 8.48 -18.50
N ASP A 129 -1.81 8.98 -19.45
CA ASP A 129 -2.09 10.24 -20.12
C ASP A 129 -3.33 10.16 -21.01
N LEU A 130 -3.53 9.02 -21.67
CA LEU A 130 -4.73 8.73 -22.44
C LEU A 130 -5.99 8.65 -21.57
N TYR A 131 -5.90 8.11 -20.35
CA TYR A 131 -7.07 7.89 -19.49
C TYR A 131 -7.43 9.10 -18.61
N PHE A 132 -6.44 9.84 -18.12
CA PHE A 132 -6.63 10.86 -17.07
C PHE A 132 -6.16 12.27 -17.48
N ARG A 133 -5.56 12.45 -18.65
CA ARG A 133 -5.03 13.75 -19.08
C ARG A 133 -5.54 14.11 -20.48
N LYS A 134 -4.86 15.04 -21.15
CA LYS A 134 -5.18 15.51 -22.50
C LYS A 134 -4.42 14.73 -23.59
N GLY A 135 -4.09 13.46 -23.35
CA GLY A 135 -3.45 12.62 -24.36
C GLY A 135 -4.44 12.32 -25.48
N SER A 136 -4.11 12.69 -26.70
CA SER A 136 -4.88 12.27 -27.88
C SER A 136 -4.56 10.82 -28.20
N LEU A 137 -5.60 9.98 -28.27
CA LEU A 137 -5.49 8.57 -28.63
C LEU A 137 -5.19 8.41 -30.12
N GLU A 138 -4.12 7.69 -30.45
CA GLU A 138 -3.82 7.34 -31.83
C GLU A 138 -4.53 6.04 -32.24
N ALA A 139 -4.82 5.90 -33.54
CA ALA A 139 -5.58 4.76 -34.03
C ALA A 139 -4.88 3.41 -33.78
N TYR A 140 -3.54 3.36 -33.92
CA TYR A 140 -2.80 2.12 -33.65
C TYR A 140 -2.85 1.76 -32.15
N GLU A 141 -2.84 2.76 -31.25
CA GLU A 141 -2.94 2.54 -29.81
C GLU A 141 -4.31 1.92 -29.48
N MET A 142 -5.38 2.45 -30.08
CA MET A 142 -6.73 1.91 -29.91
C MET A 142 -6.84 0.45 -30.40
N LEU A 143 -6.32 0.13 -31.58
CA LEU A 143 -6.33 -1.25 -32.12
C LEU A 143 -5.56 -2.23 -31.22
N LEU A 144 -4.42 -1.79 -30.67
CA LEU A 144 -3.65 -2.60 -29.73
C LEU A 144 -4.40 -2.82 -28.42
N ILE A 145 -5.03 -1.76 -27.89
CA ILE A 145 -5.84 -1.82 -26.67
C ILE A 145 -7.03 -2.77 -26.87
N GLU A 146 -7.78 -2.66 -27.97
CA GLU A 146 -8.88 -3.57 -28.34
C GLU A 146 -8.44 -5.03 -28.25
N LYS A 147 -7.34 -5.36 -28.93
CA LYS A 147 -6.78 -6.70 -28.92
C LYS A 147 -6.36 -7.14 -27.52
N ALA A 148 -5.74 -6.26 -26.73
CA ALA A 148 -5.26 -6.56 -25.39
C ALA A 148 -6.40 -6.90 -24.40
N ILE A 149 -7.56 -6.27 -24.58
CA ILE A 149 -8.76 -6.52 -23.77
C ILE A 149 -9.74 -7.53 -24.39
N GLY A 150 -9.32 -8.23 -25.46
CA GLY A 150 -10.09 -9.31 -26.09
C GLY A 150 -11.27 -8.85 -26.95
N LYS A 151 -11.26 -7.58 -27.40
CA LYS A 151 -12.27 -7.03 -28.32
C LYS A 151 -11.86 -7.21 -29.78
N LYS A 152 -12.85 -7.13 -30.67
CA LYS A 152 -12.60 -7.19 -32.11
C LYS A 152 -12.06 -5.83 -32.59
N PRO A 153 -11.16 -5.81 -33.58
CA PRO A 153 -10.71 -4.56 -34.20
C PRO A 153 -11.90 -3.71 -34.67
N GLY A 154 -11.95 -2.44 -34.26
CA GLY A 154 -13.01 -1.50 -34.60
C GLY A 154 -14.19 -1.44 -33.61
N GLU A 155 -14.31 -2.37 -32.67
CA GLU A 155 -15.42 -2.42 -31.72
C GLU A 155 -15.42 -1.22 -30.76
N LEU A 156 -14.25 -0.88 -30.21
CA LEU A 156 -14.13 0.28 -29.33
C LEU A 156 -14.20 1.57 -30.13
N PHE A 157 -13.71 1.62 -31.38
CA PHE A 157 -13.89 2.79 -32.24
C PHE A 157 -15.38 3.11 -32.44
N ALA A 158 -16.17 2.09 -32.79
CA ALA A 158 -17.61 2.22 -32.96
C ALA A 158 -18.26 2.71 -31.66
N ASN A 159 -17.94 2.07 -30.53
CA ASN A 159 -18.58 2.41 -29.27
C ASN A 159 -18.20 3.79 -28.73
N LEU A 160 -16.95 4.22 -28.94
CA LEU A 160 -16.44 5.50 -28.44
C LEU A 160 -16.89 6.68 -29.29
N TYR A 161 -17.04 6.52 -30.62
CA TYR A 161 -17.26 7.65 -31.53
C TYR A 161 -18.63 7.66 -32.23
N LEU A 162 -19.34 6.53 -32.31
CA LEU A 162 -20.70 6.52 -32.87
C LEU A 162 -21.78 6.90 -31.85
N ASN A 163 -21.48 6.74 -30.55
CA ASN A 163 -22.42 7.02 -29.45
C ASN A 163 -22.02 8.26 -28.61
N SER A 164 -21.00 9.02 -29.03
CA SER A 164 -20.45 10.19 -28.34
C SER A 164 -21.03 11.51 -28.80
#